data_AF-A0A818UDM9-F1
#
_entry.id   AF-A0A818UDM9-F1
#
_cell.length_a   1.000
_cell.length_b   1.000
_cell.length_c   1.000
_cell.angle_alpha   90.00
_cell.angle_beta   90.00
_cell.angle_gamma   90.00
#
_symmetry.space_group_name_H-M   'P 1'
#
loop_
_entity.id
_entity.type
_entity.pdbx_description
1 polymer ?
#
loop_
_entity_poly.entity_id
_entity_poly.type
_entity_poly.pdbx_seq_one_letter_code
_entity_poly.pdbx_strand_id
1 'polypeptide(L)'
;MKEVRTSAMVAAKLRQWGISVTEEVGNLGVVGTLKSNKPGNRSIGLRADMDALEVIEKNDLSYASTIPGIMHACGHDGHATMLLGAAKYLSENRDSFSGTVYFIFQPAEE
;
A
#
# COMPACT_ATOMS: atom_id res chain seq x y z
N MET A 1 -17.40 5.26 -4.25
CA MET A 1 -16.22 6.00 -4.77
C MET A 1 -15.10 5.01 -5.02
N LYS A 2 -14.23 5.16 -6.03
CA LYS A 2 -13.25 4.10 -6.37
C LYS A 2 -11.82 4.53 -6.05
N GLU A 3 -11.06 3.65 -5.43
CA GLU A 3 -9.68 3.74 -4.97
C GLU A 3 -8.66 3.81 -6.13
N VAL A 4 -9.10 4.10 -7.36
CA VAL A 4 -8.29 4.11 -8.60
C VAL A 4 -7.04 4.96 -8.44
N ARG A 5 -7.19 6.17 -7.88
CA ARG A 5 -6.05 7.07 -7.64
C ARG A 5 -5.10 6.49 -6.60
N THR A 6 -5.63 5.91 -5.52
CA THR A 6 -4.84 5.31 -4.43
C THR A 6 -4.04 4.12 -4.94
N SER A 7 -4.68 3.19 -5.66
CA SER A 7 -4.03 2.03 -6.28
C SER A 7 -2.91 2.45 -7.23
N ALA A 8 -3.18 3.42 -8.13
CA ALA A 8 -2.18 3.91 -9.07
C ALA A 8 -0.97 4.56 -8.36
N MET A 9 -1.21 5.31 -7.29
CA MET A 9 -0.15 5.94 -6.49
C MET A 9 0.73 4.89 -5.79
N VAL A 10 0.10 3.89 -5.14
CA VAL A 10 0.81 2.78 -4.49
C VAL A 10 1.69 2.05 -5.50
N ALA A 11 1.12 1.66 -6.63
CA ALA A 11 1.85 0.93 -7.66
C ALA A 11 3.01 1.74 -8.24
N ALA A 12 2.82 3.04 -8.48
CA ALA A 12 3.89 3.93 -8.95
C ALA A 12 5.05 4.02 -7.95
N LYS A 13 4.76 4.13 -6.64
CA LYS A 13 5.78 4.16 -5.58
C LYS A 13 6.56 2.86 -5.50
N LEU A 14 5.89 1.72 -5.51
CA LEU A 14 6.55 0.41 -5.50
C LEU A 14 7.47 0.23 -6.72
N ARG A 15 7.01 0.60 -7.92
CA ARG A 15 7.83 0.58 -9.15
C ARG A 15 9.05 1.50 -9.04
N GLN A 16 8.88 2.70 -8.48
CA GLN A 16 9.98 3.65 -8.26
C GLN A 16 11.11 3.03 -7.42
N TRP A 17 10.79 2.10 -6.51
CA TRP A 17 11.76 1.42 -5.64
C TRP A 17 12.23 0.07 -6.20
N GLY A 18 11.96 -0.21 -7.49
CA GLY A 18 12.38 -1.44 -8.15
C GLY A 18 11.68 -2.70 -7.60
N ILE A 19 10.50 -2.54 -7.01
CA ILE A 19 9.65 -3.65 -6.57
C ILE A 19 8.77 -4.05 -7.76
N SER A 20 8.68 -5.34 -8.06
CA SER A 20 7.78 -5.84 -9.11
C SER A 20 6.33 -5.68 -8.64
N VAL A 21 5.44 -5.18 -9.50
CA VAL A 21 4.06 -4.88 -9.11
C VAL A 21 3.07 -5.65 -9.98
N THR A 22 2.12 -6.31 -9.32
CA THR A 22 0.89 -6.82 -9.92
C THR A 22 -0.26 -5.93 -9.50
N GLU A 23 -0.91 -5.28 -10.45
CA GLU A 23 -2.13 -4.48 -10.24
C GLU A 23 -3.37 -5.32 -10.55
N GLU A 24 -4.54 -4.76 -10.30
CA GLU A 24 -5.84 -5.35 -10.60
C GLU A 24 -6.13 -6.68 -9.89
N VAL A 25 -5.46 -6.92 -8.75
CA VAL A 25 -5.71 -8.08 -7.91
C VAL A 25 -7.04 -7.88 -7.20
N GLY A 26 -8.09 -8.56 -7.69
CA GLY A 26 -9.45 -8.33 -7.18
C GLY A 26 -9.92 -6.90 -7.46
N ASN A 27 -9.84 -6.47 -8.73
CA ASN A 27 -10.24 -5.15 -9.25
C ASN A 27 -9.22 -4.03 -8.99
N LEU A 28 -9.10 -3.51 -7.76
CA LEU A 28 -8.20 -2.36 -7.49
C LEU A 28 -7.00 -2.71 -6.60
N GLY A 29 -6.85 -3.96 -6.18
CA GLY A 29 -5.74 -4.36 -5.31
C GLY A 29 -4.38 -4.33 -6.01
N VAL A 30 -3.36 -4.05 -5.20
CA VAL A 30 -1.97 -3.94 -5.66
C VAL A 30 -1.09 -4.84 -4.80
N VAL A 31 -0.30 -5.70 -5.45
CA VAL A 31 0.67 -6.56 -4.78
C VAL A 31 2.08 -6.24 -5.27
N GLY A 32 2.92 -5.74 -4.37
CA GLY A 32 4.36 -5.59 -4.58
C GLY A 32 5.11 -6.88 -4.24
N THR A 33 5.97 -7.37 -5.11
CA THR A 33 6.81 -8.55 -4.89
C THR A 33 8.28 -8.15 -4.83
N LEU A 34 8.91 -8.37 -3.68
CA LEU A 34 10.31 -8.08 -3.45
C LEU A 34 11.07 -9.36 -3.07
N LYS A 35 11.97 -9.78 -3.95
CA LYS A 35 12.90 -10.87 -3.69
C LYS A 35 14.21 -10.33 -3.11
N SER A 36 14.68 -10.95 -2.04
CA SER A 36 16.01 -10.70 -1.46
C SER A 36 17.14 -11.14 -2.42
N ASN A 37 18.33 -10.58 -2.23
CA ASN A 37 19.56 -11.03 -2.88
C ASN A 37 20.15 -12.30 -2.24
N LYS A 38 19.76 -12.62 -1.00
CA LYS A 38 20.20 -13.83 -0.30
C LYS A 38 19.39 -15.05 -0.73
N PRO A 39 20.00 -16.25 -0.70
CA PRO A 39 19.27 -17.48 -0.94
C PRO A 39 18.16 -17.68 0.08
N GLY A 40 17.04 -18.23 -0.38
CA GLY A 40 15.87 -18.53 0.43
C GLY A 40 14.65 -18.79 -0.46
N ASN A 41 13.81 -19.74 -0.05
CA ASN A 41 12.58 -20.11 -0.76
C ASN A 41 11.30 -19.83 0.06
N ARG A 42 11.45 -19.26 1.26
CA ARG A 42 10.32 -18.86 2.11
C ARG A 42 9.77 -17.51 1.66
N SER A 43 8.49 -17.30 1.94
CA SER A 43 7.81 -16.05 1.64
C SER A 43 6.93 -15.60 2.80
N ILE A 44 6.75 -14.29 2.93
CA ILE A 44 5.78 -13.68 3.85
C ILE A 44 4.93 -12.64 3.10
N GLY A 45 3.71 -12.42 3.58
CA GLY A 45 2.84 -11.35 3.13
C GLY A 45 2.67 -10.30 4.23
N LEU A 46 2.79 -9.02 3.88
CA LEU A 46 2.49 -7.88 4.74
C LEU A 46 1.32 -7.13 4.10
N ARG A 47 0.24 -6.91 4.84
CA ARG A 47 -1.03 -6.38 4.30
C ARG A 47 -1.37 -5.03 4.91
N ALA A 48 -1.90 -4.13 4.07
CA ALA A 48 -2.58 -2.91 4.46
C ALA A 48 -3.87 -2.76 3.64
N ASP A 49 -4.92 -2.27 4.26
CA ASP A 49 -6.11 -1.71 3.61
C ASP A 49 -5.79 -0.30 3.06
N MET A 50 -6.63 0.19 2.14
CA MET A 50 -6.38 1.49 1.47
C MET A 50 -7.64 2.27 1.08
N ASP A 51 -8.81 1.77 1.42
CA ASP A 51 -10.11 2.38 1.17
C ASP A 51 -10.47 3.45 2.21
N ALA A 52 -11.43 4.30 1.85
CA ALA A 52 -11.94 5.39 2.67
C ALA A 52 -13.44 5.20 2.90
N LEU A 53 -14.02 5.94 3.84
CA LEU A 53 -15.43 5.87 4.19
C LEU A 53 -16.23 7.05 3.60
N GLU A 54 -17.52 6.82 3.34
CA GLU A 54 -18.49 7.87 2.96
C GLU A 54 -18.93 8.67 4.20
N VAL A 55 -18.01 9.45 4.76
CA VAL A 55 -18.19 10.27 5.95
C VAL A 55 -17.68 11.70 5.71
N ILE A 56 -18.44 12.70 6.15
CA ILE A 56 -18.01 14.10 6.12
C ILE A 56 -16.93 14.31 7.18
N GLU A 57 -15.73 14.66 6.73
CA GLU A 57 -14.64 15.10 7.60
C GLU A 57 -14.99 16.44 8.27
N LYS A 58 -14.93 16.46 9.61
CA LYS A 58 -15.28 17.64 10.44
C LYS A 58 -14.06 18.30 11.10
N ASN A 59 -12.88 17.73 10.88
CA ASN A 59 -11.66 18.29 11.46
C ASN A 59 -11.20 19.51 10.64
N ASP A 60 -10.38 20.34 11.27
CA ASP A 60 -9.72 21.49 10.63
C ASP A 60 -8.23 21.20 10.54
N LEU A 61 -7.88 20.24 9.68
CA LEU A 61 -6.51 19.82 9.43
C LEU A 61 -6.05 20.35 8.08
N SER A 62 -4.79 20.78 7.98
CA SER A 62 -4.21 21.27 6.73
C SER A 62 -4.15 20.21 5.62
N TYR A 63 -4.37 18.95 5.96
CA TYR A 63 -4.38 17.79 5.08
C TYR A 63 -5.74 17.08 5.06
N ALA A 64 -6.80 17.73 5.57
CA ALA A 64 -8.16 17.21 5.48
C ALA A 64 -8.54 16.87 4.04
N SER A 65 -9.45 15.92 3.88
CA SER A 65 -9.95 15.45 2.59
C SER A 65 -10.43 16.60 1.72
N THR A 66 -9.90 16.63 0.51
CA THR A 66 -10.35 17.55 -0.53
C THR A 66 -11.58 17.03 -1.28
N ILE A 67 -12.09 15.84 -0.93
CA ILE A 67 -13.25 15.21 -1.56
C ILE A 67 -14.42 15.29 -0.56
N PRO A 68 -15.44 16.14 -0.83
CA PRO A 68 -16.58 16.28 0.07
C PRO A 68 -17.28 14.94 0.35
N GLY A 69 -17.56 14.68 1.63
CA GLY A 69 -18.27 13.47 2.08
C GLY A 69 -17.42 12.19 2.14
N ILE A 70 -16.10 12.31 2.02
CA ILE A 70 -15.19 11.15 2.01
C ILE A 70 -14.02 11.42 2.92
N MET A 71 -13.69 10.46 3.78
CA MET A 71 -12.63 10.59 4.76
C MET A 71 -11.98 9.22 5.02
N HIS A 72 -10.65 9.18 5.17
CA HIS A 72 -9.99 8.04 5.80
C HIS A 72 -10.20 8.08 7.32
N ALA A 73 -11.44 7.80 7.76
CA ALA A 73 -11.79 7.87 9.18
C ALA A 73 -11.34 6.65 10.01
N CYS A 74 -10.88 5.58 9.35
CA CYS A 74 -10.36 4.36 9.98
C CYS A 74 -8.82 4.26 9.98
N GLY A 75 -8.12 5.25 9.38
CA GLY A 75 -6.66 5.29 9.36
C GLY A 75 -5.99 4.45 8.25
N HIS A 76 -6.73 4.02 7.23
CA HIS A 76 -6.20 3.22 6.12
C HIS A 76 -5.16 3.98 5.29
N ASP A 77 -5.22 5.32 5.29
CA ASP A 77 -4.14 6.19 4.80
C ASP A 77 -2.83 5.98 5.58
N GLY A 78 -2.92 5.87 6.90
CA GLY A 78 -1.81 5.53 7.78
C GLY A 78 -1.27 4.12 7.54
N HIS A 79 -2.15 3.11 7.45
CA HIS A 79 -1.77 1.72 7.17
C HIS A 79 -1.02 1.59 5.83
N ALA A 80 -1.58 2.14 4.75
CA ALA A 80 -0.95 2.15 3.45
C ALA A 80 0.39 2.90 3.47
N THR A 81 0.49 4.02 4.17
CA THR A 81 1.73 4.78 4.34
C THR A 81 2.81 3.97 5.06
N MET A 82 2.47 3.31 6.16
CA MET A 82 3.41 2.47 6.91
C MET A 82 3.91 1.29 6.08
N LEU A 83 3.02 0.63 5.33
CA LEU A 83 3.42 -0.49 4.47
C LEU A 83 4.30 -0.04 3.30
N LEU A 84 4.01 1.12 2.70
CA LEU A 84 4.90 1.74 1.70
C LEU A 84 6.28 2.07 2.29
N GLY A 85 6.33 2.56 3.53
CA GLY A 85 7.58 2.79 4.25
C GLY A 85 8.41 1.51 4.44
N ALA A 86 7.77 0.43 4.88
CA ALA A 86 8.40 -0.88 4.99
C ALA A 86 8.89 -1.41 3.64
N ALA A 87 8.07 -1.27 2.58
CA ALA A 87 8.42 -1.68 1.22
C ALA A 87 9.66 -0.95 0.69
N LYS A 88 9.69 0.37 0.85
CA LYS A 88 10.85 1.19 0.50
C LYS A 88 12.10 0.73 1.26
N TYR A 89 12.02 0.65 2.58
CA TYR A 89 13.16 0.26 3.41
C TYR A 89 13.72 -1.11 3.02
N LEU A 90 12.86 -2.12 2.86
CA LEU A 90 13.29 -3.46 2.47
C LEU A 90 13.87 -3.50 1.05
N SER A 91 13.35 -2.68 0.14
CA SER A 91 13.86 -2.60 -1.24
C SER A 91 15.28 -2.01 -1.31
N GLU A 92 15.61 -1.11 -0.38
CA GLU A 92 16.94 -0.48 -0.23
C GLU A 92 17.90 -1.38 0.57
N ASN A 93 17.38 -2.36 1.32
CA ASN A 93 18.14 -3.23 2.23
C ASN A 93 17.94 -4.72 1.91
N ARG A 94 17.98 -5.11 0.63
CA ARG A 94 17.68 -6.49 0.17
C ARG A 94 18.59 -7.57 0.74
N ASP A 95 19.77 -7.22 1.26
CA ASP A 95 20.71 -8.15 1.89
C ASP A 95 20.40 -8.42 3.38
N SER A 96 19.42 -7.72 3.96
CA SER A 96 19.05 -7.84 5.39
C SER A 96 18.14 -9.03 5.70
N PHE A 97 17.52 -9.64 4.68
CA PHE A 97 16.61 -10.77 4.82
C PHE A 97 16.86 -11.84 3.76
N SER A 98 16.19 -12.99 3.84
CA SER A 98 16.22 -14.08 2.85
C SER A 98 14.80 -14.44 2.41
N GLY A 99 14.62 -14.77 1.12
CA GLY A 99 13.32 -15.14 0.55
C GLY A 99 12.59 -13.97 -0.11
N THR A 100 11.25 -14.01 -0.08
CA THR A 100 10.38 -13.05 -0.77
C THR A 100 9.40 -12.38 0.19
N VAL A 101 9.20 -11.07 0.04
CA VAL A 101 8.15 -10.33 0.73
C VAL A 101 7.11 -9.87 -0.29
N TYR A 102 5.84 -10.16 -0.02
CA TYR A 102 4.70 -9.65 -0.75
C TYR A 102 4.04 -8.51 0.04
N PHE A 103 3.96 -7.32 -0.53
CA PHE A 103 3.28 -6.15 0.04
C PHE A 103 1.89 -6.05 -0.58
N ILE A 104 0.86 -6.33 0.20
CA ILE A 104 -0.53 -6.46 -0.26
C ILE A 104 -1.30 -5.21 0.16
N PHE A 105 -1.69 -4.40 -0.82
CA PHE A 105 -2.56 -3.23 -0.63
C PHE A 105 -3.96 -3.59 -1.10
N GLN A 106 -4.85 -3.83 -0.13
CA GLN A 106 -6.20 -4.36 -0.35
C GLN A 106 -7.23 -3.22 -0.42
N PRO A 107 -8.07 -3.15 -1.47
CA PRO A 107 -9.21 -2.24 -1.52
C PRO A 107 -10.42 -2.81 -0.76
N ALA A 108 -11.47 -2.02 -0.61
CA ALA A 108 -12.78 -2.45 -0.11
C ALA A 108 -12.70 -3.39 1.11
N GLU A 109 -12.07 -2.92 2.17
CA GLU A 109 -12.07 -3.62 3.46
C GLU A 109 -13.38 -3.36 4.21
N GLU A 110 -13.88 -2.13 4.14
CA GLU A 110 -15.09 -1.65 4.82
C GLU A 110 -16.40 -2.07 4.11
#